data_AF-A0A8T5R4R5-F1
#
_entry.id   AF-A0A8T5R4R5-F1
#
_cell.length_a   1.000
_cell.length_b   1.000
_cell.length_c   1.000
_cell.angle_alpha   90.00
_cell.angle_beta   90.00
_cell.angle_gamma   90.00
#
_symmetry.space_group_name_H-M   'P 1'
#
loop_
_entity.id
_entity.type
_entity.pdbx_description
1 polymer ?
#
loop_
_entity_poly.entity_id
_entity_poly.type
_entity_poly.pdbx_seq_one_letter_code
_entity_poly.pdbx_strand_id
1 'polypeptide(L)' 'MDEFVRRVYERGKVTIPKELRDIYGVRDGDLVKLRIVRVVQNTDLGAEKKEPTIEIVDDDDDAVEVA' A
#
# COMPACT_ATOMS: atom_id res chain seq x y z
N MET A 1 -0.62 12.99 8.17
CA MET A 1 -0.70 11.60 7.68
C MET A 1 -1.15 11.73 6.25
N ASP A 2 -0.23 11.60 5.32
CA ASP A 2 -0.50 11.87 3.91
C ASP A 2 -1.10 10.62 3.27
N GLU A 3 -2.26 10.80 2.63
CA GLU A 3 -2.97 9.76 1.91
C GLU A 3 -2.87 10.04 0.41
N PHE A 4 -2.56 9.01 -0.39
CA PHE A 4 -2.59 9.13 -1.83
C PHE A 4 -3.31 7.93 -2.45
N VAL A 5 -4.07 8.21 -3.51
CA VAL A 5 -4.74 7.18 -4.30
C VAL A 5 -4.00 7.01 -5.62
N ARG A 6 -3.55 5.79 -5.91
CA ARG A 6 -2.90 5.46 -7.18
C ARG A 6 -3.48 4.20 -7.79
N ARG A 7 -3.48 4.19 -9.12
CA ARG A 7 -3.82 3.01 -9.90
C ARG A 7 -2.76 1.93 -9.66
N VAL A 8 -3.25 0.71 -9.45
CA VAL A 8 -2.43 -0.49 -9.43
C VAL A 8 -2.12 -0.88 -10.89
N TYR A 9 -0.84 -1.01 -11.20
CA TYR A 9 -0.34 -1.47 -12.50
C TYR A 9 -0.28 -3.00 -12.56
N GLU A 10 0.17 -3.54 -13.70
CA GLU A 10 0.35 -4.98 -13.87
C GLU A 10 1.14 -5.62 -12.73
N ARG A 11 0.73 -6.83 -12.36
CA ARG A 11 1.32 -7.62 -11.27
C ARG A 11 1.25 -6.94 -9.89
N GLY A 12 0.25 -6.07 -9.67
CA GLY A 12 0.01 -5.48 -8.36
C GLY A 12 0.94 -4.31 -8.01
N LYS A 13 1.68 -3.75 -8.98
CA LYS A 13 2.66 -2.68 -8.70
C LYS A 13 1.97 -1.34 -8.43
N VAL A 14 2.38 -0.64 -7.39
CA VAL A 14 1.97 0.75 -7.09
C VAL A 14 3.22 1.62 -7.07
N THR A 15 3.15 2.80 -7.67
CA THR A 15 4.26 3.75 -7.70
C THR A 15 4.08 4.80 -6.61
N ILE A 16 5.06 4.91 -5.72
CA ILE A 16 5.15 6.01 -4.76
C ILE A 16 5.57 7.28 -5.54
N PRO A 17 4.74 8.35 -5.55
CA PRO A 17 5.06 9.60 -6.21
C PRO A 17 6.42 10.16 -5.79
N LYS A 18 7.14 10.79 -6.73
CA LYS A 18 8.45 11.38 -6.47
C LYS A 18 8.40 12.38 -5.30
N GLU A 19 7.38 13.24 -5.26
CA GLU A 19 7.18 14.22 -4.19
C GLU A 19 7.13 13.57 -2.80
N LEU A 20 6.39 12.47 -2.64
CA LEU A 20 6.34 11.74 -1.37
C LEU A 20 7.69 11.08 -1.04
N ARG A 21 8.40 10.57 -2.04
CA ARG A 21 9.75 10.02 -1.82
C ARG A 21 10.73 11.09 -1.36
N ASP A 22 10.68 12.28 -1.95
CA ASP A 22 11.53 13.42 -1.57
C ASP A 22 11.19 13.94 -0.15
N ILE A 23 9.90 14.09 0.17
CA ILE A 23 9.44 14.58 1.49
C ILE A 23 9.78 13.58 2.61
N TYR A 24 9.56 12.29 2.38
CA TYR A 24 9.78 11.25 3.39
C TYR A 24 11.16 10.60 3.31
N GLY A 25 12.00 11.00 2.36
CA GLY A 25 13.35 10.47 2.19
C GLY A 25 13.41 8.99 1.78
N VAL A 26 12.38 8.48 1.10
CA VAL A 26 12.32 7.07 0.65
C VAL A 26 13.29 6.84 -0.49
N ARG A 27 14.21 5.90 -0.30
CA ARG A 27 15.28 5.52 -1.24
C ARG A 27 15.16 4.06 -1.68
N ASP A 28 15.89 3.72 -2.74
CA ASP A 28 15.99 2.34 -3.20
C ASP A 28 16.62 1.47 -2.10
N GLY A 29 15.92 0.41 -1.72
CA GLY A 29 16.31 -0.50 -0.63
C GLY A 29 15.61 -0.24 0.71
N ASP A 30 14.85 0.86 0.83
CA ASP A 30 14.10 1.14 2.07
C ASP A 30 12.84 0.27 2.18
N LEU A 31 12.61 -0.25 3.39
CA LEU A 31 11.37 -0.92 3.74
C LEU A 31 10.31 0.13 4.09
N VAL A 32 9.14 0.03 3.47
CA VAL A 32 8.02 0.95 3.69
C VAL A 32 6.77 0.19 4.09
N LYS A 33 6.06 0.72 5.09
CA LYS A 33 4.77 0.18 5.52
C LYS A 33 3.64 0.88 4.77
N LEU A 34 2.84 0.13 4.03
CA LEU A 34 1.69 0.63 3.27
C LEU A 34 0.39 0.12 3.89
N ARG A 35 -0.67 0.93 3.86
CA ARG A 35 -2.04 0.54 4.23
C ARG A 35 -2.93 0.68 2.99
N ILE A 36 -3.47 -0.43 2.48
CA ILE A 36 -4.46 -0.42 1.38
C ILE A 36 -5.86 -0.42 1.99
N VAL A 37 -6.58 0.70 1.83
CA VAL A 37 -7.87 0.91 2.50
C VAL A 37 -9.00 0.35 1.65
N ARG A 38 -9.31 0.95 0.50
CA ARG A 38 -10.42 0.52 -0.37
C ARG A 38 -9.91 0.27 -1.77
N VAL A 39 -10.32 -0.84 -2.37
CA VAL A 39 -10.20 -1.01 -3.82
C VAL A 39 -11.38 -0.26 -4.45
N VAL A 40 -11.09 0.87 -5.09
CA VAL A 40 -12.08 1.67 -5.82
C VAL A 40 -12.14 1.09 -7.25
N GLN A 41 -13.25 0.47 -7.64
CA GLN A 41 -13.42 0.10 -9.05
C GLN A 41 -13.74 1.36 -9.85
N ASN A 42 -13.49 1.36 -11.15
CA ASN A 42 -13.72 2.54 -11.99
C ASN A 42 -15.19 3.01 -11.96
N THR A 43 -16.12 2.13 -11.56
CA THR A 43 -17.54 2.37 -11.29
C THR A 43 -17.83 3.03 -9.94
N ASP A 44 -16.93 2.94 -8.95
CA ASP A 44 -17.11 3.48 -7.59
C ASP A 44 -16.74 4.96 -7.45
N LEU A 45 -16.10 5.57 -8.46
CA LEU A 45 -15.68 6.99 -8.41
C LEU A 45 -16.86 7.99 -8.37
N GLY A 46 -18.11 7.49 -8.44
CA GLY A 46 -19.33 8.26 -8.23
C GLY A 46 -20.09 7.97 -6.93
N ALA A 47 -19.61 7.08 -6.06
CA ALA A 47 -20.33 6.64 -4.86
C ALA A 47 -19.58 6.97 -3.57
N GLU A 48 -20.32 7.54 -2.61
CA GLU A 48 -19.85 8.18 -1.39
C GLU A 48 -18.89 7.31 -0.54
N LYS A 49 -17.96 8.02 0.14
CA LYS A 49 -16.85 7.46 0.91
C LYS A 49 -17.35 6.57 2.06
N LYS A 50 -16.88 5.32 2.10
CA LYS A 50 -16.83 4.52 3.33
C LYS A 50 -15.38 4.26 3.67
N GLU A 51 -15.05 4.51 4.94
CA GLU A 51 -13.73 4.30 5.53
C GLU A 51 -13.47 2.79 5.71
N PRO A 52 -12.36 2.29 5.17
CA PRO A 52 -12.01 0.87 5.33
C PRO A 52 -11.07 0.62 6.52
N THR A 53 -11.28 -0.53 7.16
CA THR A 53 -10.38 -1.09 8.17
C THR A 53 -9.42 -2.05 7.49
N ILE A 54 -8.14 -2.08 7.90
CA ILE A 54 -7.09 -2.86 7.25
C ILE A 54 -6.40 -3.71 8.31
N GLU A 55 -6.28 -5.01 8.03
CA GLU A 55 -5.48 -5.98 8.79
C GLU A 55 -4.14 -6.17 8.08
N ILE A 56 -3.05 -6.10 8.84
CA ILE A 56 -1.70 -6.29 8.32
C ILE A 56 -1.41 -7.78 8.42
N VAL A 57 -1.11 -8.41 7.28
CA VAL A 57 -0.60 -9.79 7.23
C VAL A 57 0.91 -9.67 7.13
N ASP A 58 1.63 -10.05 8.19
CA ASP A 58 3.08 -10.21 8.14
C ASP A 58 3.37 -11.49 7.32
N ASP A 59 4.24 -11.36 6.31
CA ASP A 59 4.69 -12.46 5.43
C ASP A 59 5.87 -13.23 6.05
N ASP A 60 6.18 -13.01 7.34
CA ASP A 60 7.19 -13.74 8.10
C ASP A 60 6.59 -15.07 8.63
N ASP A 61 6.36 -16.03 7.73
CA ASP A 61 6.32 -17.46 8.06
C ASP A 61 7.67 -18.08 7.64
N ASP A 62 8.74 -17.73 8.38
CA ASP A 62 9.99 -18.49 8.35
C ASP A 62 9.79 -19.72 9.25
N ALA A 63 9.40 -20.84 8.64
CA ALA A 63 9.31 -22.12 9.31
C ALA A 63 10.73 -22.64 9.63
N VAL A 64 11.29 -22.21 10.77
CA VAL A 64 12.40 -22.90 11.43
C VAL A 64 11.86 -23.95 12.37
N GLU A 65 11.77 -25.20 11.90
CA GLU A 65 11.69 -26.35 12.81
C GLU A 65 13.04 -26.53 13.50
N VAL A 66 13.10 -26.21 14.79
CA VAL A 66 14.15 -26.68 15.68
C VAL A 66 13.73 -28.02 16.30
N ALA A 67 14.40 -29.10 15.92
CA ALA A 67 14.43 -30.38 16.63
C ALA A 67 15.83 -30.99 16.56
#